data_AF-T0Y3U8-F1
#
_entry.id   AF-T0Y3U8-F1
#
_cell.length_a   1.000
_cell.length_b   1.000
_cell.length_c   1.000
_cell.angle_alpha   90.00
_cell.angle_beta   90.00
_cell.angle_gamma   90.00
#
_symmetry.space_group_name_H-M   'P 1'
#
loop_
_entity.id
_entity.type
_entity.pdbx_description
1 polymer ?
#
loop_
_entity_poly.entity_id
_entity_poly.type
_entity_poly.pdbx_seq_one_letter_code
_entity_poly.pdbx_strand_id
1 'polypeptide(L)'
;AERAAFEAYTKLKLERELVDFDDLIETTVALLEHDTLGPHLRKRVRAILLDEAQDTNALQMRIVELLDAPVTFLVGDQHQSIYGFQGADPEVVAQFARTSSTLTRYRLERSYRCPAAVAQQRP
;
A
#
# COMPACT_ATOMS: atom_id res chain seq x y z
N ALA A 1 13.10 10.75 -26.16
CA ALA A 1 13.53 9.36 -26.36
C ALA A 1 12.83 8.43 -25.38
N GLU A 2 12.92 8.67 -24.07
CA GLU A 2 12.29 7.85 -23.02
C GLU A 2 10.78 7.67 -23.18
N ARG A 3 10.03 8.76 -23.43
CA ARG A 3 8.59 8.68 -23.67
C ARG A 3 8.21 7.77 -24.86
N ALA A 4 8.93 7.91 -25.98
CA ALA A 4 8.68 7.08 -27.16
C ALA A 4 9.04 5.60 -26.90
N ALA A 5 10.07 5.34 -26.09
CA ALA A 5 10.41 3.98 -25.67
C ALA A 5 9.34 3.38 -24.74
N PHE A 6 8.82 4.16 -23.79
CA PHE A 6 7.74 3.75 -22.91
C PHE A 6 6.45 3.46 -23.69
N GLU A 7 6.07 4.32 -24.64
CA GLU A 7 4.91 4.10 -25.51
C GLU A 7 5.05 2.81 -26.35
N ALA A 8 6.25 2.56 -26.89
CA ALA A 8 6.53 1.32 -27.62
C ALA A 8 6.49 0.07 -26.72
N TYR A 9 7.02 0.18 -25.49
CA TYR A 9 6.95 -0.88 -24.48
C TYR A 9 5.51 -1.23 -24.11
N THR A 10 4.69 -0.22 -23.79
CA THR A 10 3.28 -0.40 -23.44
C THR A 10 2.50 -1.00 -24.59
N LYS A 11 2.73 -0.54 -25.82
CA LYS A 11 2.11 -1.12 -27.02
C LYS A 11 2.46 -2.61 -27.17
N LEU A 12 3.74 -2.96 -27.02
CA LEU A 12 4.20 -4.34 -27.16
C LEU A 12 3.60 -5.26 -26.09
N LYS A 13 3.49 -4.78 -24.85
CA LYS A 13 2.82 -5.51 -23.76
C LYS A 13 1.38 -5.84 -24.12
N LEU A 14 0.62 -4.84 -24.57
CA LEU A 14 -0.79 -4.99 -24.94
C LEU A 14 -0.96 -5.97 -26.11
N GLU A 15 -0.16 -5.84 -27.16
CA GLU A 15 -0.21 -6.75 -28.34
C GLU A 15 0.09 -8.21 -27.98
N ARG A 16 0.77 -8.45 -26.87
CA ARG A 16 1.16 -9.79 -26.38
C ARG A 16 0.35 -10.27 -25.18
N GLU A 17 -0.65 -9.52 -24.76
CA GLU A 17 -1.46 -9.83 -23.57
C GLU A 17 -0.61 -10.01 -22.30
N LEU A 18 0.43 -9.20 -22.15
CA LEU A 18 1.34 -9.23 -21.01
C LEU A 18 0.99 -8.14 -19.99
N VAL A 19 1.22 -8.46 -18.73
CA VAL A 19 1.12 -7.56 -17.57
C VAL A 19 2.41 -7.65 -16.76
N ASP A 20 2.95 -6.50 -16.37
CA ASP A 20 4.06 -6.38 -15.44
C ASP A 20 3.59 -6.04 -14.01
N PHE A 21 4.53 -5.84 -13.09
CA PHE A 21 4.21 -5.62 -11.68
C PHE A 21 3.46 -4.30 -11.43
N ASP A 22 3.79 -3.24 -12.16
CA ASP A 22 3.13 -1.95 -12.01
C ASP A 22 1.71 -2.02 -12.58
N ASP A 23 1.54 -2.71 -13.72
CA ASP A 23 0.22 -2.93 -14.32
C ASP A 23 -0.74 -3.65 -13.37
N LEU A 24 -0.25 -4.60 -12.57
CA LEU A 24 -1.09 -5.32 -11.60
C LEU A 24 -1.71 -4.37 -10.58
N ILE A 25 -0.94 -3.38 -10.11
CA ILE A 25 -1.42 -2.39 -9.14
C ILE A 25 -2.35 -1.40 -9.84
N GLU A 26 -1.93 -0.82 -10.96
CA GLU A 26 -2.71 0.18 -11.71
C GLU A 26 -4.05 -0.40 -12.19
N THR A 27 -4.03 -1.61 -12.74
CA THR A 27 -5.25 -2.31 -13.20
C THR A 27 -6.16 -2.63 -12.02
N THR A 28 -5.62 -3.00 -10.86
CA THR A 28 -6.43 -3.25 -9.66
C THR A 28 -7.14 -1.97 -9.20
N VAL A 29 -6.43 -0.82 -9.18
CA VAL A 29 -7.05 0.48 -8.89
C VAL A 29 -8.16 0.78 -9.89
N ALA A 30 -7.90 0.65 -11.20
CA ALA A 30 -8.88 0.89 -12.24
C ALA A 30 -10.13 0.00 -12.11
N LEU A 31 -9.96 -1.29 -11.81
CA LEU A 31 -11.05 -2.23 -11.59
C LEU A 31 -11.87 -1.90 -10.35
N LEU A 32 -11.20 -1.45 -9.28
CA LEU A 32 -11.88 -1.03 -8.06
C LEU A 32 -12.65 0.28 -8.25
N GLU A 33 -12.17 1.20 -9.08
CA GLU A 33 -12.85 2.47 -9.41
C GLU A 33 -14.00 2.29 -10.41
N HIS A 34 -13.98 1.21 -11.20
CA HIS A 34 -15.01 0.93 -12.19
C HIS A 34 -16.41 0.83 -11.57
N ASP A 35 -17.37 1.62 -12.08
CA ASP A 35 -18.70 1.80 -11.49
C ASP A 35 -19.47 0.49 -11.26
N THR A 36 -19.39 -0.45 -12.19
CA THR A 36 -20.08 -1.75 -12.09
C THR A 36 -19.26 -2.82 -11.34
N LEU A 37 -17.98 -2.99 -11.68
CA LEU A 37 -17.14 -4.05 -11.11
C LEU A 37 -16.65 -3.73 -9.70
N GLY A 38 -16.30 -2.47 -9.43
CA GLY A 38 -15.77 -2.00 -8.15
C GLY A 38 -16.64 -2.42 -6.97
N PRO A 39 -17.96 -2.13 -6.94
CA PRO A 39 -18.84 -2.54 -5.86
C PRO A 39 -18.88 -4.06 -5.63
N HIS A 40 -18.72 -4.87 -6.69
CA HIS A 40 -18.70 -6.33 -6.57
C HIS A 40 -17.39 -6.82 -5.97
N LEU A 41 -16.27 -6.22 -6.36
CA LEU A 41 -14.94 -6.55 -5.86
C LEU A 41 -14.79 -6.15 -4.38
N ARG A 42 -15.13 -4.91 -4.03
CA ARG A 42 -15.02 -4.38 -2.65
C ARG A 42 -15.85 -5.20 -1.65
N LYS A 43 -17.08 -5.60 -2.02
CA LYS A 43 -17.96 -6.42 -1.16
C LYS A 43 -17.37 -7.77 -0.74
N ARG A 44 -16.39 -8.30 -1.48
CA ARG A 44 -15.73 -9.57 -1.16
C ARG A 44 -14.69 -9.42 -0.05
N VAL A 45 -14.19 -8.21 0.18
CA VAL A 45 -13.16 -7.94 1.19
C VAL A 45 -13.84 -7.42 2.46
N ARG A 46 -13.87 -8.27 3.49
CA ARG A 46 -14.50 -7.95 4.78
C ARG A 46 -13.52 -7.39 5.80
N ALA A 47 -12.24 -7.67 5.62
CA ALA A 47 -11.18 -7.20 6.47
C ALA A 47 -9.88 -7.03 5.67
N ILE A 48 -9.06 -6.06 6.08
CA ILE A 48 -7.71 -5.81 5.55
C ILE A 48 -6.73 -5.88 6.72
N LEU A 49 -5.62 -6.58 6.51
CA LEU A 49 -4.42 -6.51 7.33
C LEU A 49 -3.27 -6.12 6.40
N LEU A 50 -2.81 -4.88 6.51
CA LEU A 50 -1.63 -4.39 5.83
C LEU A 50 -0.46 -4.45 6.79
N ASP A 51 0.45 -5.39 6.56
CA ASP A 51 1.74 -5.45 7.23
C ASP A 51 2.78 -4.60 6.49
N GLU A 52 3.85 -4.23 7.18
CA GLU A 52 4.91 -3.35 6.65
C GLU A 52 4.37 -2.07 5.98
N ALA A 53 3.35 -1.47 6.57
CA ALA A 53 2.61 -0.36 5.98
C ALA A 53 3.53 0.84 5.65
N GLN A 54 4.63 1.03 6.38
CA GLN A 54 5.61 2.09 6.07
C GLN A 54 6.21 2.01 4.66
N ASP A 55 6.24 0.83 4.04
CA ASP A 55 6.83 0.61 2.72
C ASP A 55 5.80 0.65 1.58
N THR A 56 4.59 1.14 1.87
CA THR A 56 3.50 1.25 0.90
C THR A 56 3.60 2.53 0.08
N ASN A 57 3.38 2.44 -1.23
CA ASN A 57 3.29 3.60 -2.12
C ASN A 57 1.86 4.14 -2.25
N ALA A 58 1.68 5.28 -2.92
CA ALA A 58 0.39 5.94 -3.07
C ALA A 58 -0.67 5.08 -3.79
N LEU A 59 -0.30 4.35 -4.84
CA LEU A 59 -1.25 3.50 -5.57
C LEU A 59 -1.68 2.27 -4.76
N GLN A 60 -0.76 1.68 -4.00
CA GLN A 60 -1.08 0.58 -3.10
C GLN A 60 -1.99 1.04 -1.96
N MET A 61 -1.75 2.22 -1.37
CA MET A 61 -2.68 2.77 -0.38
C MET A 61 -4.04 3.13 -0.99
N ARG A 62 -4.07 3.59 -2.24
CA ARG A 62 -5.32 3.82 -2.97
C ARG A 62 -6.17 2.56 -3.07
N ILE A 63 -5.55 1.39 -3.24
CA ILE A 63 -6.28 0.10 -3.21
C ILE A 63 -6.96 -0.10 -1.85
N VAL A 64 -6.23 0.13 -0.75
CA VAL A 64 -6.78 -0.02 0.62
C VAL A 64 -7.96 0.94 0.84
N GLU A 65 -7.82 2.20 0.43
CA GLU A 65 -8.89 3.20 0.48
C GLU A 65 -10.12 2.79 -0.33
N LEU A 66 -9.92 2.31 -1.56
CA LEU A 66 -11.00 1.92 -2.45
C LEU A 66 -11.73 0.67 -1.97
N LEU A 67 -11.00 -0.29 -1.40
CA LEU A 67 -11.59 -1.49 -0.81
C LEU A 67 -12.52 -1.15 0.35
N ASP A 68 -12.21 -0.10 1.13
CA ASP A 68 -13.01 0.42 2.25
C ASP A 68 -13.57 -0.71 3.13
N ALA A 69 -12.69 -1.64 3.50
CA ALA A 69 -13.11 -2.82 4.22
C ALA A 69 -13.60 -2.43 5.62
N PRO A 70 -14.71 -3.04 6.12
CA PRO A 70 -15.26 -2.72 7.44
C PRO A 70 -14.28 -2.85 8.60
N VAL A 71 -13.26 -3.69 8.44
CA VAL A 71 -12.20 -3.90 9.42
C VAL A 71 -10.86 -3.68 8.72
N THR A 72 -10.07 -2.72 9.16
CA THR A 72 -8.75 -2.44 8.57
C THR A 72 -7.71 -2.31 9.66
N PHE A 73 -6.65 -3.10 9.57
CA PHE A 73 -5.46 -3.05 10.42
C PHE A 73 -4.26 -2.69 9.58
N LEU A 74 -3.53 -1.66 10.01
CA LEU A 74 -2.26 -1.26 9.42
C LEU A 74 -1.17 -1.47 10.48
N VAL A 75 -0.15 -2.25 10.14
CA VAL A 75 0.98 -2.56 11.01
C VAL A 75 2.24 -2.07 10.32
N GLY A 76 3.09 -1.37 11.05
CA GLY A 76 4.34 -0.86 10.48
C GLY A 76 5.15 -0.02 11.46
N ASP A 77 6.40 0.24 11.10
CA ASP A 77 7.33 1.09 11.82
C ASP A 77 7.98 2.09 10.85
N GLN A 78 7.67 3.37 11.01
CA GLN A 78 8.18 4.44 10.13
C GLN A 78 9.70 4.53 10.15
N HIS A 79 10.36 4.13 11.23
CA HIS A 79 11.82 4.13 11.32
C HIS A 79 12.47 3.00 10.51
N GLN A 80 11.68 2.04 10.02
CA GLN A 80 12.13 0.90 9.21
C GLN A 80 11.81 1.06 7.73
N SER A 81 11.28 2.21 7.29
CA SER A 81 11.05 2.41 5.86
C SER A 81 12.36 2.55 5.11
N ILE A 82 12.59 1.62 4.17
CA ILE A 82 13.82 1.53 3.39
C ILE A 82 13.57 1.44 1.88
N TYR A 83 12.30 1.35 1.45
CA TYR A 83 11.93 1.20 0.04
C TYR A 83 11.56 2.52 -0.67
N GLY A 84 12.00 3.67 -0.15
CA GLY A 84 11.71 4.97 -0.77
C GLY A 84 12.17 5.10 -2.24
N PHE A 85 13.22 4.36 -2.63
CA PHE A 85 13.68 4.30 -4.03
C PHE A 85 12.70 3.59 -4.98
N GLN A 86 11.74 2.84 -4.45
CA GLN A 86 10.62 2.21 -5.20
C GLN A 86 9.30 2.99 -5.03
N GLY A 87 9.37 4.21 -4.49
CA GLY A 87 8.20 5.08 -4.30
C GLY A 87 7.39 4.78 -3.03
N ALA A 88 7.90 3.97 -2.11
CA ALA A 88 7.32 3.86 -0.77
C ALA A 88 7.35 5.22 -0.06
N ASP A 89 6.25 5.58 0.57
CA ASP A 89 6.14 6.84 1.30
C ASP A 89 5.36 6.63 2.61
N PRO A 90 6.07 6.54 3.76
CA PRO A 90 5.44 6.40 5.07
C PRO A 90 4.44 7.51 5.40
N GLU A 91 4.57 8.68 4.76
CA GLU A 91 3.67 9.80 4.99
C GLU A 91 2.29 9.57 4.38
N VAL A 92 2.18 8.81 3.29
CA VAL A 92 0.89 8.42 2.70
C VAL A 92 0.09 7.61 3.72
N VAL A 93 0.71 6.63 4.36
CA VAL A 93 0.07 5.81 5.40
C VAL A 93 -0.23 6.64 6.65
N ALA A 94 0.68 7.52 7.05
CA ALA A 94 0.47 8.40 8.18
C ALA A 94 -0.70 9.36 7.95
N GLN A 95 -0.82 9.91 6.74
CA GLN A 95 -1.92 10.78 6.35
C GLN A 95 -3.24 10.03 6.40
N PHE A 96 -3.34 8.86 5.78
CA PHE A 96 -4.53 8.01 5.85
C PHE A 96 -4.95 7.73 7.31
N ALA A 97 -3.97 7.40 8.17
CA ALA A 97 -4.22 7.16 9.58
C ALA A 97 -4.71 8.41 10.34
N ARG A 98 -4.24 9.61 9.98
CA ARG A 98 -4.67 10.88 10.59
C ARG A 98 -6.05 11.34 10.11
N THR A 99 -6.38 11.08 8.85
CA THR A 99 -7.67 11.51 8.26
C THR A 99 -8.80 10.53 8.54
N SER A 100 -8.48 9.28 8.88
CA SER A 100 -9.49 8.29 9.26
C SER A 100 -10.05 8.57 10.65
N SER A 101 -11.37 8.72 10.75
CA SER A 101 -12.08 8.86 12.02
C SER A 101 -12.33 7.54 12.75
N THR A 102 -12.01 6.40 12.12
CA THR A 102 -12.34 5.06 12.62
C THR A 102 -11.13 4.29 13.13
N LEU A 103 -9.91 4.76 12.86
CA LEU A 103 -8.69 4.06 13.26
C LEU A 103 -8.29 4.39 14.71
N THR A 104 -7.97 3.34 15.46
CA THR A 104 -7.34 3.47 16.79
C THR A 104 -5.86 3.17 16.68
N ARG A 105 -5.00 4.05 17.20
CA ARG A 105 -3.54 3.85 17.19
C ARG A 105 -3.08 3.10 18.44
N TYR A 106 -2.33 2.03 18.23
CA TYR A 106 -1.63 1.29 19.28
C TYR A 106 -0.12 1.41 19.11
N ARG A 107 0.62 1.68 20.19
CA ARG A 107 2.09 1.72 20.17
C ARG A 107 2.64 0.48 20.87
N LEU A 108 3.47 -0.29 20.17
CA LEU A 108 4.14 -1.46 20.72
C LEU A 108 5.61 -1.12 20.97
N GLU A 109 5.97 -0.86 22.21
CA GLU A 109 7.31 -0.36 22.58
C GLU A 109 8.27 -1.46 23.00
N ARG A 110 7.72 -2.59 23.46
CA ARG A 110 8.54 -3.67 24.00
C ARG A 110 9.03 -4.57 22.89
N SER A 111 10.35 -4.62 22.70
CA SER A 111 10.97 -5.67 21.90
C SER A 111 10.94 -7.00 22.65
N TYR A 112 10.45 -8.04 21.98
CA TYR A 112 10.55 -9.44 22.43
C TYR A 112 11.62 -10.21 21.65
N ARG A 113 12.25 -9.58 20.66
CA ARG A 113 13.27 -10.19 19.81
C ARG A 113 14.68 -9.89 20.33
N CYS A 114 14.94 -8.65 20.72
CA CYS A 114 16.26 -8.17 21.08
C CYS A 114 16.36 -7.89 22.59
N PRO A 115 17.50 -8.21 23.23
CA PRO A 115 17.75 -7.80 24.60
C PRO A 115 17.72 -6.28 24.76
N ALA A 116 17.43 -5.80 25.98
CA ALA A 116 17.37 -4.37 26.30
C ALA A 116 18.67 -3.61 25.94
N ALA A 117 19.83 -4.28 25.98
CA ALA A 117 21.11 -3.67 25.60
C ALA A 117 21.20 -3.30 24.10
N VAL A 118 20.42 -3.95 23.24
CA VAL A 118 20.40 -3.69 21.79
C VAL A 118 19.20 -2.83 21.40
N ALA A 119 18.03 -3.07 22.01
CA ALA A 119 16.78 -2.37 21.72
C ALA A 119 16.47 -1.24 22.73
N GLN A 120 17.52 -0.62 23.28
CA GLN A 120 17.37 0.45 24.27
C GLN A 120 16.69 1.66 23.60
N GLN A 121 15.43 1.89 23.93
CA GLN A 121 14.72 3.07 23.46
C GLN A 121 15.31 4.30 24.16
N ARG A 122 15.89 5.23 23.39
CA ARG A 122 16.27 6.54 23.92
C ARG A 122 14.98 7.33 24.21
N PRO A 123 14.95 8.10 25.30
CA PRO A 123 13.76 8.87 25.72
C PRO A 123 13.32 9.88 24.65
#